data_AF-W3V5L8-F1
#
_entry.id   AF-W3V5L8-F1
#
_cell.length_a   1.000
_cell.length_b   1.000
_cell.length_c   1.000
_cell.angle_alpha   90.00
_cell.angle_beta   90.00
_cell.angle_gamma   90.00
#
_symmetry.space_group_name_H-M   'P 1'
#
loop_
_entity.id
_entity.type
_entity.pdbx_description
1 polymer ?
#
loop_
_entity_poly.entity_id
_entity_poly.type
_entity_poly.pdbx_seq_one_letter_code
_entity_poly.pdbx_strand_id
1 'polypeptide(L)' 'MNNQMQQVQEAIARLKSMSRQELLSALVKAGIANADDAAPSIDESEGGKRGQVTRGNRDGNAV' A
#
# COMPACT_ATOMS: atom_id res chain seq x y z
N MET A 1 -13.66 -33.92 -23.53
CA MET A 1 -13.93 -32.76 -22.64
C MET A 1 -12.83 -32.70 -21.60
N ASN A 2 -11.86 -31.78 -21.71
CA ASN A 2 -10.88 -31.47 -20.64
C ASN A 2 -9.92 -30.30 -20.95
N ASN A 3 -9.84 -29.82 -22.20
CA ASN A 3 -8.89 -28.74 -22.55
C ASN A 3 -9.11 -27.43 -21.79
N GLN A 4 -10.37 -27.03 -21.56
CA GLN A 4 -10.67 -25.82 -20.79
C GLN A 4 -10.20 -25.93 -19.33
N MET A 5 -10.42 -27.08 -18.69
CA MET A 5 -9.95 -27.31 -17.32
C MET A 5 -8.43 -27.35 -17.22
N GLN A 6 -7.74 -27.94 -18.20
CA GLN A 6 -6.28 -27.94 -18.26
C GLN A 6 -5.73 -26.52 -18.44
N GLN A 7 -6.32 -25.73 -19.34
CA GLN A 7 -5.93 -24.33 -19.55
C GLN A 7 -6.14 -23.47 -18.30
N VAL A 8 -7.24 -23.68 -17.56
CA VAL A 8 -7.49 -22.96 -16.30
C VAL A 8 -6.46 -23.36 -15.24
N GLN A 9 -6.14 -24.64 -15.10
CA GLN A 9 -5.13 -25.10 -14.15
C GLN A 9 -3.75 -24.54 -14.47
N GLU A 10 -3.38 -24.51 -15.75
CA GLU A 10 -2.11 -23.94 -16.20
C GLU A 10 -2.05 -22.43 -15.95
N ALA A 11 -3.14 -21.70 -16.21
CA ALA A 11 -3.23 -20.27 -15.91
C ALA A 11 -3.08 -19.99 -14.41
N ILE A 12 -3.73 -20.80 -13.55
CA ILE A 12 -3.61 -20.68 -12.09
C ILE A 12 -2.18 -20.98 -11.63
N ALA A 13 -1.54 -22.02 -12.20
CA ALA A 13 -0.16 -22.36 -11.87
C ALA A 13 0.81 -21.21 -12.21
N ARG A 14 0.64 -20.58 -13.37
CA ARG A 14 1.42 -19.40 -13.78
C ARG A 14 1.21 -18.22 -12.83
N LEU A 15 -0.03 -17.92 -12.46
CA LEU A 15 -0.33 -16.86 -11.49
C LEU A 15 0.29 -17.13 -10.11
N LYS A 16 0.28 -18.38 -9.65
CA LYS A 16 0.92 -18.77 -8.38
C LYS A 16 2.44 -18.68 -8.40
N SER A 17 3.07 -18.87 -9.57
CA SER A 17 4.52 -18.75 -9.72
C SER A 17 5.01 -17.30 -9.78
N MET A 18 4.13 -16.33 -10.02
CA MET A 18 4.50 -14.92 -10.05
C MET A 18 4.89 -14.43 -8.65
N SER A 19 5.87 -13.54 -8.59
CA SER A 19 6.13 -12.79 -7.35
C SER A 19 4.95 -11.89 -7.00
N ARG A 20 4.83 -11.52 -5.72
CA ARG A 20 3.77 -10.60 -5.25
C ARG A 20 3.73 -9.31 -6.08
N GLN A 21 4.90 -8.76 -6.43
CA GLN A 21 4.99 -7.52 -7.19
C GLN A 21 4.49 -7.69 -8.63
N GLU A 22 4.84 -8.79 -9.29
CA GLU A 22 4.38 -9.11 -10.65
C GLU A 22 2.87 -9.34 -10.68
N LEU A 23 2.33 -10.07 -9.71
CA LEU A 23 0.90 -10.31 -9.59
C LEU A 23 0.13 -9.00 -9.38
N LEU A 24 0.58 -8.14 -8.45
CA LEU A 24 -0.04 -6.83 -8.23
C LEU A 24 0.05 -5.95 -9.48
N SER A 25 1.20 -5.94 -10.18
CA SER A 25 1.36 -5.20 -11.43
C SER A 25 0.38 -5.69 -12.52
N ALA A 26 0.19 -7.01 -12.63
CA ALA A 26 -0.76 -7.59 -13.57
C ALA A 26 -2.22 -7.23 -13.23
N LEU A 27 -2.59 -7.25 -11.95
CA LEU A 27 -3.93 -6.87 -11.48
C LEU A 27 -4.23 -5.39 -11.70
N VAL A 28 -3.25 -4.51 -11.50
CA VAL A 28 -3.38 -3.07 -11.79
C VAL A 28 -3.51 -2.84 -13.29
N LYS A 29 -2.69 -3.49 -14.13
CA LYS A 29 -2.80 -3.40 -15.60
C LYS A 29 -4.15 -3.89 -16.13
N ALA A 30 -4.73 -4.91 -15.49
CA ALA A 30 -6.05 -5.42 -15.83
C ALA A 30 -7.20 -4.52 -15.34
N GLY A 31 -6.92 -3.45 -14.59
CA GLY A 31 -7.92 -2.58 -14.00
C GLY A 31 -8.71 -3.24 -12.87
N ILE A 32 -8.21 -4.34 -12.29
CA ILE A 32 -8.86 -5.08 -11.21
C ILE A 32 -8.52 -4.47 -9.85
N ALA A 33 -7.29 -3.94 -9.71
CA ALA A 33 -6.81 -3.29 -8.49
C ALA A 33 -6.38 -1.85 -8.79
N ASN A 34 -6.62 -0.94 -7.85
CA ASN A 34 -6.09 0.40 -7.91
C ASN A 34 -4.62 0.40 -7.49
N ALA A 35 -3.81 1.23 -8.13
CA ALA A 35 -2.40 1.38 -7.77
C ALA A 35 -2.21 1.87 -6.31
N ASP A 36 -3.14 2.69 -5.82
CA ASP A 36 -3.16 3.17 -4.43
C ASP A 36 -3.43 2.05 -3.41
N ASP A 37 -4.32 1.10 -3.71
CA ASP A 37 -4.60 -0.06 -2.84
C ASP A 37 -3.47 -1.11 -2.89
N ALA A 38 -2.72 -1.16 -4.00
CA ALA A 38 -1.58 -2.06 -4.18
C ALA A 38 -0.28 -1.49 -3.60
N ALA A 39 -0.27 -0.22 -3.18
CA ALA A 39 0.88 0.38 -2.54
C ALA A 39 1.17 -0.33 -1.21
N PRO A 40 2.46 -0.60 -0.88
CA PRO A 40 2.80 -1.03 0.46
C PRO A 40 2.32 0.05 1.43
N SER A 41 1.41 -0.33 2.34
CA SER A 41 0.99 0.53 3.44
C SER A 41 2.23 0.91 4.24
N ILE A 42 2.63 2.17 4.12
CA ILE A 42 3.66 2.76 4.98
C ILE A 42 3.02 2.80 6.37
N ASP A 43 3.48 1.94 7.27
CA ASP A 43 3.14 2.03 8.68
C ASP A 43 3.77 3.33 9.22
N GLU A 44 2.98 4.41 9.29
CA GLU A 44 3.39 5.70 9.86
C GLU A 44 3.56 5.64 11.41
N SER A 45 3.79 4.46 11.99
CA SER A 45 3.94 4.29 13.43
C SER A 45 5.31 4.73 13.98
N GLU A 46 6.24 5.17 13.14
CA GLU A 46 7.52 5.73 13.59
C GLU A 46 7.72 7.18 13.11
N GLY A 47 7.44 8.15 13.99
CA GLY A 47 8.01 9.51 13.85
C GLY A 47 7.05 10.68 13.91
N GLY A 48 6.18 10.74 14.92
CA GLY A 48 5.11 11.76 15.00
C GLY A 48 5.03 12.55 16.30
N LYS A 49 6.12 12.94 16.96
CA LYS A 49 6.08 14.03 17.97
C LYS A 49 7.03 15.16 17.58
N ARG A 50 6.70 15.82 16.46
CA ARG A 50 7.25 17.13 16.11
C ARG A 50 6.85 18.10 17.22
N GLY A 51 7.86 18.75 17.80
CA GLY A 51 7.68 19.75 18.84
C GLY A 51 6.77 20.88 18.37
N GLN A 52 5.81 21.23 19.23
CA GLN A 52 5.13 22.51 19.20
C GLN A 52 4.61 22.81 20.61
N VAL A 53 5.49 23.27 21.49
CA VAL A 53 5.07 24.16 22.58
C VAL A 53 5.58 25.53 22.18
N THR A 54 4.66 26.28 21.59
CA THR A 54 4.77 27.71 21.34
C THR A 54 5.20 28.41 22.62
N ARG A 55 6.34 29.09 22.54
CA ARG A 55 6.92 29.96 23.56
C ARG A 55 5.87 31.03 23.90
N GLY A 56 5.14 30.82 25.00
CA GLY A 56 4.20 31.81 25.52
C GLY A 56 4.98 32.98 26.11
N ASN A 57 4.97 34.09 25.38
CA ASN A 57 5.47 35.39 25.83
C ASN A 57 4.92 35.70 27.23
N ARG A 58 5.81 35.82 28.23
CA ARG A 58 5.47 36.39 29.53
C ARG A 58 6.19 37.73 29.68
N ASP A 59 5.84 38.65 28.79
CA ASP A 59 6.09 40.07 28.96
C ASP A 59 4.76 40.73 29.37
N GLY A 60 4.75 41.37 30.54
CA GLY A 60 3.79 42.40 30.89
C GLY A 60 2.71 42.05 31.92
N ASN A 61 2.95 42.41 33.20
CA ASN A 61 1.99 43.07 34.10
C ASN A 61 2.79 43.58 35.33
N ALA A 62 3.14 44.87 35.46
CA ALA A 62 2.37 45.93 36.14
C ALA A 62 1.74 45.41 37.46
N VAL A 63 2.10 45.87 38.66
CA VAL A 63 2.35 47.23 39.20
C VAL A 63 3.36 47.13 40.35
#